data_AF-A0A352QP69-F1
#
_entry.id   AF-A0A352QP69-F1
#
_cell.length_a   1.000
_cell.length_b   1.000
_cell.length_c   1.000
_cell.angle_alpha   90.00
_cell.angle_beta   90.00
_cell.angle_gamma   90.00
#
_symmetry.space_group_name_H-M   'P 1'
#
loop_
_entity.id
_entity.type
_entity.pdbx_description
1 polymer ?
#
loop_
_entity_poly.entity_id
_entity_poly.type
_entity_poly.pdbx_seq_one_letter_code
_entity_poly.pdbx_strand_id
1 'polypeptide(L)'
;MKVTAVSGTTATLQTAQTWANNDWVFREDSRGNEIMGVQGIVDVTTFVTTLHGISRSTYPEFGGQILDNSGTNRPVTLDLLQQGFLQAEQNGEGEISLGVCTYNLWRKIGNLMAPDRRYTPSMTLAGGFTALDFNSKPIVADRDGPANNFWWLDESSFTRYELADWDFDDTDGSVLHKVSGEAAYEALLYYYAEMACTDPANSVNIRDLSET
;
A
#
# COMPACT_ATOMS: atom_id res chain seq x y z
N MET A 1 -16.19 20.71 8.53
CA MET A 1 -15.05 21.64 8.74
C MET A 1 -14.54 22.04 7.38
N LYS A 2 -14.62 23.32 7.00
CA LYS A 2 -14.26 23.76 5.64
C LYS A 2 -12.90 24.46 5.65
N VAL A 3 -11.98 23.95 4.83
CA VAL A 3 -10.73 24.65 4.50
C VAL A 3 -11.08 25.75 3.50
N THR A 4 -10.71 26.99 3.81
CA THR A 4 -11.08 28.18 3.00
C THR A 4 -9.97 28.59 2.02
N ALA A 5 -8.73 28.19 2.29
CA ALA A 5 -7.60 28.38 1.38
C ALA A 5 -6.49 27.37 1.69
N VAL A 6 -5.69 27.03 0.68
CA VAL A 6 -4.44 26.27 0.85
C VAL A 6 -3.33 27.05 0.13
N SER A 7 -2.20 27.26 0.82
CA SER A 7 -1.01 27.91 0.26
C SER A 7 0.23 27.13 0.67
N GLY A 8 0.89 26.49 -0.30
CA GLY A 8 2.01 25.59 -0.04
C GLY A 8 1.63 24.48 0.94
N THR A 9 2.33 24.40 2.07
CA THR A 9 2.09 23.42 3.14
C THR A 9 1.11 23.89 4.22
N THR A 10 0.44 25.04 4.03
CA THR A 10 -0.48 25.63 5.02
C THR A 10 -1.92 25.60 4.53
N ALA A 11 -2.86 25.15 5.38
CA ALA A 11 -4.30 25.20 5.14
C ALA A 11 -4.97 26.17 6.13
N THR A 12 -5.79 27.09 5.61
CA THR A 12 -6.56 28.05 6.41
C THR A 12 -7.95 27.48 6.71
N LEU A 13 -8.32 27.49 7.98
CA LEU A 13 -9.61 26.98 8.46
C LEU A 13 -10.60 28.12 8.64
N GLN A 14 -11.88 27.88 8.32
CA GLN A 14 -12.94 28.88 8.52
C GLN A 14 -13.16 29.24 10.00
N THR A 15 -12.92 28.29 10.90
CA THR A 15 -13.06 28.43 12.34
C THR A 15 -11.95 27.66 13.04
N ALA A 16 -11.44 28.20 14.15
CA ALA A 16 -10.47 27.52 14.99
C ALA A 16 -11.06 26.19 15.50
N GLN A 17 -10.24 25.15 15.54
CA GLN A 17 -10.60 23.82 16.03
C GLN A 17 -9.56 23.33 17.03
N THR A 18 -10.00 22.52 17.98
CA THR A 18 -9.12 21.75 18.86
C THR A 18 -8.79 20.45 18.16
N TRP A 19 -7.49 20.14 18.04
CA TRP A 19 -7.00 18.92 17.43
C TRP A 19 -6.44 18.01 18.51
N ALA A 20 -6.74 16.72 18.42
CA ALA A 20 -6.09 15.69 19.21
C ALA A 20 -4.85 15.14 18.48
N ASN A 21 -3.98 14.46 19.21
CA ASN A 21 -2.97 13.61 18.58
C ASN A 21 -3.70 12.51 17.78
N ASN A 22 -3.32 12.30 16.52
CA ASN A 22 -3.93 11.37 15.54
C ASN A 22 -5.17 11.86 14.75
N ASP A 23 -5.48 13.16 14.74
CA ASP A 23 -6.48 13.67 13.80
C ASP A 23 -5.92 13.73 12.37
N TRP A 24 -6.73 13.34 11.38
CA TRP A 24 -6.37 13.32 9.97
C TRP A 24 -7.16 14.33 9.14
N VAL A 25 -6.57 14.80 8.05
CA VAL A 25 -7.19 15.71 7.07
C VAL A 25 -7.34 14.98 5.74
N PHE A 26 -8.55 15.02 5.19
CA PHE A 26 -8.91 14.40 3.92
C PHE A 26 -9.77 15.39 3.11
N ARG A 27 -9.85 15.18 1.79
CA ARG A 27 -10.85 15.88 0.98
C ARG A 27 -12.25 15.46 1.43
N GLU A 28 -13.19 16.39 1.37
CA GLU A 28 -14.60 16.11 1.64
C GLU A 28 -15.07 14.94 0.77
N ASP A 29 -15.86 14.03 1.35
CA ASP A 29 -16.38 12.80 0.72
C ASP A 29 -15.33 11.84 0.14
N SER A 30 -14.06 11.97 0.52
CA SER A 30 -12.99 11.06 0.05
C SER A 30 -12.71 9.89 1.01
N ARG A 31 -13.04 10.02 2.30
CA ARG A 31 -12.62 9.06 3.32
C ARG A 31 -13.41 7.74 3.21
N GLY A 32 -12.70 6.63 3.09
CA GLY A 32 -13.29 5.28 3.11
C GLY A 32 -13.96 4.86 1.80
N ASN A 33 -13.75 5.64 0.74
CA ASN A 33 -14.26 5.35 -0.62
C ASN A 33 -13.16 4.80 -1.55
N GLU A 34 -11.96 4.58 -1.03
CA GLU A 34 -10.86 3.95 -1.76
C GLU A 34 -10.99 2.42 -1.67
N ILE A 35 -10.52 1.73 -2.71
CA ILE A 35 -10.41 0.26 -2.71
C ILE A 35 -9.53 -0.21 -1.56
N MET A 36 -9.73 -1.44 -1.09
CA MET A 36 -8.91 -2.02 -0.04
C MET A 36 -7.45 -2.07 -0.48
N GLY A 37 -6.58 -1.40 0.28
CA GLY A 37 -5.15 -1.36 0.01
C GLY A 37 -4.37 -2.46 0.72
N VAL A 38 -3.13 -2.68 0.27
CA VAL A 38 -2.18 -3.62 0.90
C VAL A 38 -1.97 -3.29 2.38
N GLN A 39 -1.98 -2.01 2.75
CA GLN A 39 -1.86 -1.60 4.16
C GLN A 39 -3.05 -2.05 5.02
N GLY A 40 -4.26 -2.11 4.48
CA GLY A 40 -5.43 -2.62 5.18
C GLY A 40 -5.46 -4.15 5.22
N ILE A 41 -4.98 -4.80 4.16
CA ILE A 41 -4.89 -6.27 4.08
C ILE A 41 -3.80 -6.79 5.02
N VAL A 42 -2.58 -6.25 4.97
CA VAL A 42 -1.46 -6.67 5.81
C VAL A 42 -1.47 -5.88 7.12
N ASP A 43 -2.58 -6.01 7.84
CA ASP A 43 -2.80 -5.43 9.16
C ASP A 43 -3.46 -6.45 10.09
N VAL A 44 -3.43 -6.15 11.39
CA VAL A 44 -4.15 -6.91 12.41
C VAL A 44 -5.41 -6.16 12.84
N THR A 45 -5.26 -5.02 13.51
CA THR A 45 -6.39 -4.23 14.02
C THR A 45 -6.09 -2.73 14.06
N THR A 46 -4.99 -2.28 13.46
CA THR A 46 -4.51 -0.88 13.55
C THR A 46 -5.36 0.03 12.68
N PHE A 47 -5.62 -0.42 11.45
CA PHE A 47 -6.32 0.31 10.40
C PHE A 47 -7.64 -0.37 10.06
N VAL A 48 -7.65 -1.70 10.00
CA VAL A 48 -8.83 -2.50 9.62
C VAL A 48 -9.04 -3.60 10.64
N THR A 49 -10.12 -3.48 11.42
CA THR A 49 -10.49 -4.45 12.47
C THR A 49 -11.27 -5.66 11.92
N THR A 50 -11.97 -5.46 10.81
CA THR A 50 -12.78 -6.49 10.14
C THR A 50 -12.45 -6.46 8.65
N LEU A 51 -11.90 -7.56 8.14
CA LEU A 51 -11.63 -7.74 6.71
C LEU A 51 -12.58 -8.80 6.16
N HIS A 52 -13.25 -8.54 5.02
CA HIS A 52 -14.19 -9.47 4.37
C HIS A 52 -15.31 -10.01 5.29
N GLY A 53 -15.70 -9.21 6.29
CA GLY A 53 -16.69 -9.61 7.30
C GLY A 53 -16.15 -10.48 8.45
N ILE A 54 -14.85 -10.79 8.46
CA ILE A 54 -14.18 -11.57 9.50
C ILE A 54 -13.46 -10.62 10.46
N SER A 55 -13.77 -10.73 11.75
CA SER A 55 -13.14 -9.94 12.82
C SER A 55 -11.77 -10.49 13.16
N ARG A 56 -10.73 -9.69 12.94
CA ARG A 56 -9.33 -10.06 13.22
C ARG A 56 -8.96 -10.09 14.69
N SER A 57 -9.76 -9.43 15.53
CA SER A 57 -9.63 -9.55 16.98
C SER A 57 -10.19 -10.88 17.50
N THR A 58 -11.16 -11.45 16.78
CA THR A 58 -11.78 -12.73 17.14
C THR A 58 -11.02 -13.91 16.55
N TYR A 59 -10.48 -13.73 15.33
CA TYR A 59 -9.68 -14.69 14.59
C TYR A 59 -8.31 -14.08 14.26
N PRO A 60 -7.35 -14.07 15.21
CA PRO A 60 -6.02 -13.51 15.00
C PRO A 60 -5.23 -14.19 13.87
N GLU A 61 -5.55 -15.45 13.56
CA GLU A 61 -5.00 -16.20 12.43
C GLU A 61 -5.37 -15.57 11.07
N PHE A 62 -6.46 -14.80 11.00
CA PHE A 62 -6.90 -14.07 9.82
C PHE A 62 -6.35 -12.62 9.77
N GLY A 63 -5.21 -12.39 10.42
CA GLY A 63 -4.48 -11.13 10.44
C GLY A 63 -3.15 -11.24 9.71
N GLY A 64 -2.69 -10.13 9.12
CA GLY A 64 -1.33 -10.05 8.59
C GLY A 64 -0.28 -10.06 9.69
N GLN A 65 0.97 -10.32 9.34
CA GLN A 65 2.08 -10.29 10.28
C GLN A 65 2.66 -8.88 10.35
N ILE A 66 2.91 -8.35 11.55
CA ILE A 66 3.49 -7.02 11.74
C ILE A 66 4.78 -7.15 12.53
N LEU A 67 5.87 -6.61 11.98
CA LEU A 67 7.15 -6.46 12.65
C LEU A 67 7.39 -4.96 12.89
N ASP A 68 6.92 -4.45 14.03
CA ASP A 68 7.04 -3.03 14.39
C ASP A 68 8.15 -2.78 15.42
N ASN A 69 8.40 -1.51 15.73
CA ASN A 69 9.24 -1.04 16.82
C ASN A 69 8.46 -0.09 17.73
N SER A 70 7.17 -0.39 17.95
CA SER A 70 6.27 0.43 18.79
C SER A 70 6.29 1.93 18.42
N GLY A 71 6.36 2.27 17.13
CA GLY A 71 6.31 3.65 16.63
C GLY A 71 7.65 4.40 16.65
N THR A 72 8.76 3.74 17.03
CA THR A 72 10.09 4.35 17.05
C THR A 72 10.89 3.93 15.82
N ASN A 73 11.20 4.87 14.93
CA ASN A 73 11.96 4.55 13.71
C ASN A 73 13.33 3.92 14.02
N ARG A 74 13.64 2.82 13.35
CA ARG A 74 14.92 2.09 13.41
C ARG A 74 15.55 1.97 12.02
N PRO A 75 16.88 1.85 11.92
CA PRO A 75 17.52 1.62 10.62
C PRO A 75 17.07 0.29 10.03
N VAL A 76 16.88 0.26 8.71
CA VAL A 76 16.70 -1.00 7.98
C VAL A 76 18.02 -1.79 8.02
N THR A 77 17.94 -3.09 8.27
CA THR A 77 19.07 -4.02 8.25
C THR A 77 18.70 -5.26 7.42
N LEU A 78 19.69 -5.94 6.84
CA LEU A 78 19.45 -7.19 6.10
C LEU A 78 18.86 -8.28 6.99
N ASP A 79 19.28 -8.31 8.26
CA ASP A 79 18.73 -9.21 9.27
C ASP A 79 17.23 -8.96 9.51
N LEU A 80 16.80 -7.70 9.57
CA LEU A 80 15.38 -7.36 9.73
C LEU A 80 14.54 -7.80 8.52
N LEU A 81 15.08 -7.64 7.30
CA LEU A 81 14.42 -8.15 6.09
C LEU A 81 14.30 -9.67 6.09
N GLN A 82 15.35 -10.38 6.55
CA GLN A 82 15.35 -11.83 6.70
C GLN A 82 14.37 -12.31 7.77
N GLN A 83 14.31 -11.62 8.91
CA GLN A 83 13.34 -11.93 9.98
C GLN A 83 11.91 -11.82 9.46
N GLY A 84 11.59 -10.74 8.75
CA GLY A 84 10.27 -10.59 8.11
C GLY A 84 9.99 -11.71 7.12
N PHE A 85 10.96 -12.08 6.28
CA PHE A 85 10.81 -13.18 5.32
C PHE A 85 10.50 -14.52 6.02
N LEU A 86 11.27 -14.87 7.06
CA LEU A 86 11.07 -16.11 7.81
C LEU A 86 9.78 -16.11 8.64
N GLN A 87 9.33 -14.94 9.10
CA GLN A 87 8.10 -14.83 9.87
C GLN A 87 6.86 -15.18 9.03
N ALA A 88 6.87 -14.84 7.75
CA ALA A 88 5.81 -15.24 6.81
C ALA A 88 5.68 -16.77 6.72
N GLU A 89 6.82 -17.45 6.58
CA GLU A 89 6.89 -18.91 6.49
C GLU A 89 6.52 -19.58 7.83
N GLN A 90 7.04 -19.07 8.95
CA GLN A 90 6.84 -19.68 10.27
C GLN A 90 5.41 -19.57 10.80
N ASN A 91 4.74 -18.44 10.55
CA ASN A 91 3.44 -18.15 11.17
C ASN A 91 2.26 -18.30 10.19
N GLY A 92 2.49 -18.12 8.89
CA GLY A 92 1.44 -18.20 7.87
C GLY A 92 1.61 -19.34 6.87
N GLU A 93 2.76 -20.04 6.88
CA GLU A 93 3.14 -20.98 5.79
C GLU A 93 3.17 -20.28 4.41
N GLY A 94 3.40 -18.95 4.41
CA GLY A 94 3.34 -18.12 3.22
C GLY A 94 4.58 -18.23 2.34
N GLU A 95 4.38 -18.23 1.02
CA GLU A 95 5.47 -18.19 0.04
C GLU A 95 5.63 -16.77 -0.52
N ILE A 96 6.52 -15.98 0.10
CA ILE A 96 6.77 -14.60 -0.34
C ILE A 96 7.18 -14.56 -1.80
N SER A 97 6.48 -13.76 -2.60
CA SER A 97 6.75 -13.56 -4.03
C SER A 97 7.30 -12.16 -4.33
N LEU A 98 6.94 -11.15 -3.53
CA LEU A 98 7.24 -9.75 -3.82
C LEU A 98 7.57 -8.94 -2.55
N GLY A 99 8.61 -8.12 -2.63
CA GLY A 99 8.91 -7.06 -1.66
C GLY A 99 8.50 -5.70 -2.22
N VAL A 100 7.81 -4.87 -1.43
CA VAL A 100 7.40 -3.51 -1.81
C VAL A 100 7.86 -2.51 -0.76
N CYS A 101 8.40 -1.38 -1.20
CA CYS A 101 8.83 -0.30 -0.31
C CYS A 101 8.88 1.05 -1.02
N THR A 102 9.12 2.13 -0.28
CA THR A 102 9.36 3.45 -0.86
C THR A 102 10.73 3.55 -1.54
N TYR A 103 10.91 4.51 -2.44
CA TYR A 103 12.20 4.73 -3.12
C TYR A 103 13.38 4.98 -2.16
N ASN A 104 13.14 5.65 -1.04
CA ASN A 104 14.19 5.92 -0.05
C ASN A 104 14.67 4.63 0.63
N LEU A 105 13.72 3.78 1.05
CA LEU A 105 14.02 2.47 1.61
C LEU A 105 14.70 1.57 0.59
N TRP A 106 14.18 1.53 -0.64
CA TRP A 106 14.78 0.75 -1.73
C TRP A 106 16.26 1.12 -1.95
N ARG A 107 16.57 2.42 -2.00
CA ARG A 107 17.97 2.89 -2.12
C ARG A 107 18.82 2.48 -0.92
N LYS A 108 18.29 2.56 0.30
CA LYS A 108 19.02 2.14 1.50
C LYS A 108 19.31 0.65 1.50
N ILE A 109 18.34 -0.18 1.13
CA ILE A 109 18.51 -1.63 0.99
C ILE A 109 19.58 -1.92 -0.07
N GLY A 110 19.53 -1.25 -1.22
CA GLY A 110 20.56 -1.36 -2.25
C GLY A 110 21.97 -0.99 -1.76
N ASN A 111 22.08 0.03 -0.89
CA ASN A 111 23.37 0.41 -0.28
C ASN A 111 23.86 -0.64 0.73
N LEU A 112 22.96 -1.28 1.49
CA LEU A 112 23.32 -2.37 2.41
C LEU A 112 23.83 -3.61 1.67
N MET A 113 23.33 -3.86 0.46
CA MET A 113 23.73 -4.98 -0.39
C MET A 113 24.94 -4.67 -1.28
N ALA A 114 25.38 -3.40 -1.35
CA ALA A 114 26.50 -2.96 -2.16
C ALA A 114 27.86 -3.64 -1.83
N PRO A 115 28.21 -3.93 -0.56
CA PRO A 115 29.45 -4.63 -0.22
C PRO A 115 29.52 -6.06 -0.80
N ASP A 116 28.37 -6.73 -0.89
CA ASP A 116 28.25 -8.13 -1.31
C ASP A 116 27.96 -8.30 -2.81
N ARG A 117 27.87 -7.19 -3.57
CA ARG A 117 27.49 -7.12 -4.99
C ARG A 117 28.48 -7.77 -5.96
N ARG A 118 29.47 -8.52 -5.49
CA ARG A 118 30.51 -9.10 -6.34
C ARG A 118 30.03 -10.25 -7.23
N TYR A 119 28.83 -10.83 -7.04
CA TYR A 119 28.47 -12.06 -7.77
C TYR A 119 27.01 -12.25 -8.24
N THR A 120 26.08 -11.31 -8.10
CA THR A 120 24.68 -11.56 -8.55
C THR A 120 24.30 -10.66 -9.74
N PRO A 121 23.84 -11.23 -10.88
CA PRO A 121 23.30 -10.44 -11.97
C PRO A 121 22.05 -9.69 -11.52
N SER A 122 21.91 -8.43 -11.92
CA SER A 122 20.68 -7.66 -11.72
C SER A 122 19.49 -8.43 -12.30
N MET A 123 18.47 -8.73 -11.49
CA MET A 123 17.23 -9.33 -11.97
C MET A 123 16.43 -8.27 -12.71
N THR A 124 16.44 -8.35 -14.04
CA THR A 124 15.49 -7.62 -14.87
C THR A 124 14.17 -8.39 -14.84
N LEU A 125 13.12 -7.82 -14.24
CA LEU A 125 11.79 -8.44 -14.31
C LEU A 125 11.22 -8.31 -15.73
N ALA A 126 10.26 -9.17 -16.08
CA ALA A 126 9.60 -9.27 -17.39
C ALA A 126 8.70 -8.07 -17.75
N GLY A 127 9.02 -6.87 -17.26
CA GLY A 127 8.38 -5.59 -17.58
C GLY A 127 9.36 -4.42 -17.69
N GLY A 128 10.69 -4.68 -17.72
CA GLY A 128 11.71 -3.63 -17.83
C GLY A 128 12.06 -2.92 -16.51
N PHE A 129 11.43 -3.31 -15.40
CA PHE A 129 11.75 -2.79 -14.06
C PHE A 129 12.99 -3.46 -13.49
N THR A 130 13.85 -2.64 -12.86
CA THR A 130 15.00 -3.11 -12.10
C THR A 130 14.58 -3.28 -10.65
N ALA A 131 14.55 -4.52 -10.16
CA ALA A 131 14.35 -4.80 -8.74
C ALA A 131 15.68 -5.11 -8.05
N LEU A 132 15.69 -4.99 -6.72
CA LEU A 132 16.73 -5.61 -5.91
C LEU A 132 16.34 -7.06 -5.68
N ASP A 133 17.27 -7.98 -5.86
CA ASP A 133 17.05 -9.41 -5.59
C ASP A 133 17.48 -9.74 -4.17
N PHE A 134 16.54 -10.16 -3.33
CA PHE A 134 16.79 -10.65 -1.98
C PHE A 134 16.16 -12.05 -1.84
N ASN A 135 16.98 -13.06 -1.54
CA ASN A 135 16.55 -14.48 -1.49
C ASN A 135 15.83 -14.96 -2.76
N SER A 136 16.28 -14.52 -3.95
CA SER A 136 15.63 -14.83 -5.23
C SER A 136 14.24 -14.23 -5.38
N LYS A 137 13.89 -13.24 -4.54
CA LYS A 137 12.62 -12.50 -4.61
C LYS A 137 12.87 -11.03 -4.97
N PRO A 138 12.06 -10.48 -5.88
CA PRO A 138 12.19 -9.09 -6.29
C PRO A 138 11.69 -8.14 -5.20
N ILE A 139 12.47 -7.08 -4.94
CA ILE A 139 12.06 -5.91 -4.16
C ILE A 139 11.89 -4.73 -5.13
N VAL A 140 10.66 -4.21 -5.19
CA VAL A 140 10.25 -3.10 -6.04
C VAL A 140 10.00 -1.85 -5.21
N ALA A 141 10.32 -0.69 -5.79
CA ALA A 141 10.00 0.60 -5.20
C ALA A 141 8.67 1.13 -5.75
N ASP A 142 7.81 1.58 -4.84
CA ASP A 142 6.55 2.26 -5.14
C ASP A 142 6.63 3.71 -4.62
N ARG A 143 6.11 4.65 -5.40
CA ARG A 143 6.03 6.07 -5.03
C ARG A 143 4.93 6.32 -4.00
N ASP A 144 3.82 5.61 -4.13
CA ASP A 144 2.57 5.89 -3.44
C ASP A 144 2.43 5.01 -2.17
N GLY A 145 3.43 4.16 -1.90
CA GLY A 145 3.54 3.41 -0.64
C GLY A 145 3.78 4.33 0.57
N PRO A 146 3.15 4.07 1.74
CA PRO A 146 3.36 4.89 2.92
C PRO A 146 4.80 4.77 3.45
N ALA A 147 5.34 5.91 3.89
CA ALA A 147 6.69 5.99 4.40
C ALA A 147 6.90 5.08 5.64
N ASN A 148 8.15 4.68 5.85
CA ASN A 148 8.61 3.88 7.00
C ASN A 148 8.05 2.45 7.06
N ASN A 149 7.45 1.98 5.97
CA ASN A 149 6.89 0.63 5.86
C ASN A 149 7.58 -0.14 4.72
N PHE A 150 7.75 -1.43 4.94
CA PHE A 150 8.22 -2.39 3.95
C PHE A 150 7.30 -3.61 3.99
N TRP A 151 6.81 -4.07 2.84
CA TRP A 151 5.93 -5.24 2.77
C TRP A 151 6.63 -6.41 2.10
N TRP A 152 6.52 -7.57 2.72
CA TRP A 152 6.68 -8.87 2.07
C TRP A 152 5.29 -9.42 1.77
N LEU A 153 5.02 -9.68 0.50
CA LEU A 153 3.73 -10.12 0.00
C LEU A 153 3.86 -11.50 -0.63
N ASP A 154 2.87 -12.35 -0.35
CA ASP A 154 2.58 -13.56 -1.09
C ASP A 154 1.44 -13.27 -2.07
N GLU A 155 1.76 -12.93 -3.31
CA GLU A 155 0.78 -12.56 -4.34
C GLU A 155 -0.24 -13.66 -4.63
N SER A 156 0.06 -14.92 -4.32
CA SER A 156 -0.88 -16.03 -4.54
C SER A 156 -2.12 -15.93 -3.63
N SER A 157 -1.97 -15.29 -2.47
CA SER A 157 -3.06 -15.01 -1.53
C SER A 157 -3.92 -13.81 -1.95
N PHE A 158 -3.46 -12.97 -2.89
CA PHE A 158 -4.17 -11.78 -3.32
C PHE A 158 -4.99 -12.07 -4.58
N THR A 159 -6.20 -11.52 -4.64
CA THR A 159 -7.05 -11.59 -5.82
C THR A 159 -7.73 -10.25 -6.04
N ARG A 160 -7.63 -9.73 -7.26
CA ARG A 160 -8.38 -8.54 -7.69
C ARG A 160 -9.71 -8.97 -8.28
N TYR A 161 -10.81 -8.58 -7.65
CA TYR A 161 -12.16 -8.81 -8.15
C TYR A 161 -12.60 -7.59 -8.95
N GLU A 162 -12.94 -7.77 -10.22
CA GLU A 162 -13.40 -6.72 -11.11
C GLU A 162 -14.84 -7.02 -11.53
N LEU A 163 -15.73 -6.04 -11.38
CA LEU A 163 -17.10 -6.14 -11.89
C LEU A 163 -17.17 -5.69 -13.35
N ALA A 164 -16.37 -4.67 -13.69
CA ALA A 164 -16.17 -4.17 -15.04
C ALA A 164 -14.76 -3.57 -15.15
N ASP A 165 -14.13 -3.74 -16.31
CA ASP A 165 -12.85 -3.07 -16.63
C ASP A 165 -13.09 -1.57 -16.87
N TRP A 166 -12.02 -0.82 -17.13
CA TRP A 166 -12.11 0.59 -17.51
C TRP A 166 -12.99 0.76 -18.74
N ASP A 167 -14.13 1.41 -18.55
CA ASP A 167 -15.06 1.71 -19.64
C ASP A 167 -15.70 3.08 -19.47
N PHE A 168 -16.09 3.65 -20.61
CA PHE A 168 -16.86 4.88 -20.61
C PHE A 168 -18.33 4.58 -20.42
N ASP A 169 -19.03 5.46 -19.70
CA ASP A 169 -20.47 5.35 -19.55
C ASP A 169 -21.16 5.61 -20.89
N ASP A 170 -21.69 4.54 -21.47
CA ASP A 170 -22.50 4.56 -22.70
C ASP A 170 -23.95 4.12 -22.41
N THR A 171 -24.41 4.23 -21.17
CA THR A 171 -25.76 3.77 -20.77
C THR A 171 -26.87 4.42 -21.61
N ASP A 172 -26.67 5.68 -22.04
CA ASP A 172 -27.59 6.44 -22.89
C ASP A 172 -27.28 6.34 -24.40
N GLY A 173 -26.33 5.50 -24.81
CA GLY A 173 -25.92 5.28 -26.20
C GLY A 173 -25.02 6.38 -26.80
N SER A 174 -24.48 7.27 -25.95
CA SER A 174 -23.35 8.13 -26.31
C SER A 174 -22.43 8.36 -25.13
N VAL A 175 -21.12 8.18 -25.35
CA VAL A 175 -20.05 8.45 -24.37
C VAL A 175 -19.79 9.96 -24.12
N LEU A 176 -20.15 10.82 -25.08
CA LEU A 176 -19.89 12.27 -24.99
C LEU A 176 -21.19 13.03 -24.79
N HIS A 177 -21.37 13.61 -23.60
CA HIS A 177 -22.52 14.43 -23.26
C HIS A 177 -22.19 15.93 -23.43
N LYS A 178 -23.12 16.71 -23.98
CA LYS A 178 -22.94 18.16 -24.11
C LYS A 178 -23.16 18.84 -22.77
N VAL A 179 -22.24 19.70 -22.36
CA VAL A 179 -22.39 20.51 -21.16
C VAL A 179 -23.37 21.66 -21.45
N SER A 180 -24.42 21.79 -20.64
CA SER A 180 -25.41 22.84 -20.84
C SER A 180 -24.81 24.23 -20.62
N GLY A 181 -24.97 25.13 -21.60
CA GLY A 181 -24.53 26.52 -21.50
C GLY A 181 -23.06 26.78 -21.88
N GLU A 182 -22.29 25.75 -22.24
CA GLU A 182 -20.90 25.89 -22.67
C GLU A 182 -20.61 25.05 -23.93
N ALA A 183 -19.64 25.47 -24.75
CA ALA A 183 -19.18 24.70 -25.90
C ALA A 183 -18.21 23.59 -25.48
N ALA A 184 -18.66 22.69 -24.61
CA ALA A 184 -17.88 21.61 -24.02
C ALA A 184 -18.64 20.27 -24.06
N TYR A 185 -17.88 19.18 -24.04
CA TYR A 185 -18.38 17.82 -23.89
C TYR A 185 -17.75 17.19 -22.65
N GLU A 186 -18.53 16.39 -21.92
CA GLU A 186 -18.10 15.60 -20.78
C GLU A 186 -18.24 14.09 -21.07
N ALA A 187 -17.38 13.29 -20.45
CA ALA A 187 -17.41 11.84 -20.50
C ALA A 187 -17.15 11.30 -19.10
N LEU A 188 -17.84 10.23 -18.72
CA LEU A 188 -17.61 9.54 -17.45
C LEU A 188 -16.87 8.23 -17.72
N LEU A 189 -15.68 8.08 -17.14
CA LEU A 189 -14.92 6.83 -17.13
C LEU A 189 -15.08 6.18 -15.76
N TYR A 190 -15.43 4.90 -15.73
CA TYR A 190 -15.62 4.15 -14.49
C TYR A 190 -14.76 2.89 -14.46
N TYR A 191 -14.44 2.45 -13.24
CA TYR A 191 -13.79 1.18 -12.95
C TYR A 191 -14.31 0.67 -11.61
N TYR A 192 -14.83 -0.55 -11.60
CA TYR A 192 -15.41 -1.16 -10.41
C TYR A 192 -14.61 -2.40 -10.05
N ALA A 193 -13.75 -2.26 -9.04
CA ALA A 193 -12.92 -3.35 -8.55
C ALA A 193 -12.71 -3.28 -7.04
N GLU A 194 -12.36 -4.42 -6.49
CA GLU A 194 -11.96 -4.57 -5.09
C GLU A 194 -10.76 -5.53 -5.01
N MET A 195 -9.91 -5.34 -4.00
CA MET A 195 -8.81 -6.26 -3.72
C MET A 195 -9.13 -7.11 -2.51
N ALA A 196 -9.07 -8.42 -2.70
CA ALA A 196 -9.27 -9.40 -1.65
C ALA A 196 -7.99 -10.18 -1.36
N CYS A 197 -7.97 -10.81 -0.19
CA CYS A 197 -6.90 -11.68 0.24
C CYS A 197 -7.50 -12.83 1.03
N THR A 198 -7.14 -14.05 0.66
CA THR A 198 -7.63 -15.27 1.33
C THR A 198 -6.88 -15.52 2.62
N ASP A 199 -5.56 -15.29 2.63
CA ASP A 199 -4.68 -15.64 3.74
C ASP A 199 -3.73 -14.47 4.07
N PRO A 200 -4.22 -13.44 4.79
CA PRO A 200 -3.40 -12.27 5.13
C PRO A 200 -2.14 -12.62 5.94
N ALA A 201 -2.18 -13.72 6.71
CA ALA A 201 -1.07 -14.19 7.54
C ALA A 201 0.19 -14.55 6.74
N ASN A 202 0.06 -14.82 5.45
CA ASN A 202 1.19 -15.12 4.56
C ASN A 202 2.04 -13.89 4.25
N SER A 203 1.52 -12.69 4.53
CA SER A 203 2.17 -11.42 4.24
C SER A 203 2.62 -10.72 5.51
N VAL A 204 3.73 -9.99 5.41
CA VAL A 204 4.39 -9.32 6.53
C VAL A 204 4.59 -7.84 6.22
N ASN A 205 4.26 -6.97 7.18
CA ASN A 205 4.58 -5.55 7.15
C ASN A 205 5.65 -5.23 8.21
N ILE A 206 6.82 -4.81 7.77
CA ILE A 206 7.87 -4.27 8.63
C ILE A 206 7.67 -2.78 8.76
N ARG A 207 7.29 -2.34 9.96
CA ARG A 207 7.00 -0.94 10.28
C ARG A 207 8.21 -0.28 10.96
N ASP A 208 8.09 1.03 11.13
CA ASP A 208 9.03 1.89 11.84
C ASP A 208 10.44 1.87 11.24
N LEU A 209 10.53 1.88 9.91
CA LEU A 209 11.82 1.96 9.21
C LEU A 209 12.22 3.42 8.97
N SER A 210 13.46 3.75 9.33
CA SER A 210 14.01 5.09 9.07
C SER A 210 14.30 5.27 7.59
N GLU A 211 13.66 6.26 6.95
CA GLU A 211 13.91 6.66 5.55
C GLU A 211 14.97 7.75 5.39
N THR A 212 15.30 8.47 6.46
CA THR A 212 16.32 9.54 6.49
C THR A 212 17.73 9.02 6.72
#